data_AF-A0A6V8MQ19-F1
#
_entry.id   AF-A0A6V8MQ19-F1
#
_cell.length_a   1.000
_cell.length_b   1.000
_cell.length_c   1.000
_cell.angle_alpha   90.00
_cell.angle_beta   90.00
_cell.angle_gamma   90.00
#
_symmetry.space_group_name_H-M   'P 1'
#
loop_
_entity.id
_entity.type
_entity.pdbx_description
1 polymer ?
#
loop_
_entity_poly.entity_id
_entity_poly.type
_entity_poly.pdbx_seq_one_letter_code
_entity_poly.pdbx_strand_id
1 'polypeptide(L)'
;MNEKKRELAQAKVDLAEAQKKLSQTMESRESLFSRKGDFASKLADLEAEISEVETRASSAITQYARGEISEGDHNEIQATLEMLRERKKTMAAAIQVLAANIQSATTTESGDRERVQRLKESAYHLVMAIEAGKLAPALRRTYAAYLEAFGHGYGVTPTITDFMERLRTLGAGVHLDQLAPFKDQLSQEYFK
;
A
#
# COMPACT_ATOMS: atom_id res chain seq x y z
N MET A 1 -30.28 11.25 7.68
CA MET A 1 -29.10 11.35 8.57
C MET A 1 -28.66 10.01 9.18
N ASN A 2 -29.56 9.04 9.43
CA ASN A 2 -29.18 7.73 10.01
C ASN A 2 -28.45 6.80 9.04
N GLU A 3 -28.70 6.90 7.73
CA GLU A 3 -28.11 6.05 6.70
C GLU A 3 -26.61 6.34 6.49
N LYS A 4 -26.23 7.60 6.21
CA LYS A 4 -24.82 8.03 6.12
C LYS A 4 -23.99 7.68 7.36
N LYS A 5 -24.59 7.67 8.56
CA LYS A 5 -23.90 7.24 9.79
C LYS A 5 -23.64 5.73 9.83
N ARG A 6 -24.57 4.91 9.31
CA ARG A 6 -24.37 3.46 9.14
C ARG A 6 -23.32 3.17 8.08
N GLU A 7 -23.36 3.87 6.95
CA GLU A 7 -22.33 3.79 5.90
C GLU A 7 -20.95 4.15 6.45
N LEU A 8 -20.83 5.21 7.25
CA LEU A 8 -19.56 5.57 7.88
C LEU A 8 -19.09 4.50 8.87
N ALA A 9 -19.99 3.88 9.63
CA ALA A 9 -19.63 2.78 10.53
C ALA A 9 -19.09 1.59 9.74
N GLN A 10 -19.74 1.22 8.63
CA GLN A 10 -19.26 0.15 7.75
C GLN A 10 -17.91 0.50 7.12
N ALA A 11 -17.76 1.71 6.58
CA ALA A 11 -16.51 2.16 5.96
C ALA A 11 -15.31 2.11 6.94
N LYS A 12 -15.55 2.37 8.23
CA LYS A 12 -14.53 2.22 9.28
C LYS A 12 -14.13 0.77 9.51
N VAL A 13 -15.09 -0.15 9.51
CA VAL A 13 -14.83 -1.60 9.63
C VAL A 13 -14.02 -2.07 8.42
N ASP A 14 -14.47 -1.75 7.21
CA ASP A 14 -13.80 -2.13 5.97
C ASP A 14 -12.37 -1.57 5.90
N LEU A 15 -12.17 -0.33 6.36
CA LEU A 15 -10.85 0.29 6.43
C LEU A 15 -9.94 -0.45 7.42
N ALA A 16 -10.43 -0.81 8.61
CA ALA A 16 -9.66 -1.54 9.60
C ALA A 16 -9.26 -2.93 9.09
N GLU A 17 -10.18 -3.63 8.43
CA GLU A 17 -9.90 -4.93 7.79
C GLU A 17 -8.87 -4.80 6.67
N ALA A 18 -8.99 -3.78 5.82
CA ALA A 18 -8.03 -3.52 4.74
C ALA A 18 -6.64 -3.17 5.28
N GLN A 19 -6.56 -2.38 6.37
CA GLN A 19 -5.30 -2.06 7.04
C GLN A 19 -4.65 -3.30 7.66
N LYS A 20 -5.45 -4.16 8.32
CA LYS A 20 -4.96 -5.43 8.86
C LYS A 20 -4.40 -6.32 7.75
N LYS A 21 -5.13 -6.46 6.64
CA LYS A 21 -4.67 -7.24 5.49
C LYS A 21 -3.37 -6.67 4.91
N LEU A 22 -3.27 -5.35 4.76
CA LEU A 22 -2.04 -4.70 4.30
C LEU A 22 -0.85 -5.02 5.22
N SER A 23 -1.03 -4.97 6.54
CA SER A 23 0.03 -5.35 7.50
C SER A 23 0.49 -6.79 7.28
N GLN A 24 -0.45 -7.72 7.15
CA GLN A 24 -0.13 -9.14 6.90
C GLN A 24 0.62 -9.35 5.58
N THR A 25 0.23 -8.63 4.52
CA THR A 25 0.92 -8.68 3.22
C THR A 25 2.35 -8.14 3.35
N MET A 26 2.56 -7.05 4.09
CA MET A 26 3.89 -6.48 4.34
C MET A 26 4.79 -7.44 5.13
N GLU A 27 4.28 -8.03 6.22
CA GLU A 27 4.99 -9.02 7.03
C GLU A 27 5.39 -10.25 6.21
N SER A 28 4.46 -10.76 5.38
CA SER A 28 4.72 -11.87 4.48
C SER A 28 5.82 -11.54 3.47
N ARG A 29 5.77 -10.35 2.85
CA ARG A 29 6.80 -9.88 1.92
C ARG A 29 8.17 -9.77 2.59
N GLU A 30 8.23 -9.21 3.80
CA GLU A 30 9.47 -9.08 4.57
C GLU A 30 10.08 -10.45 4.91
N SER A 31 9.24 -11.42 5.29
CA SER A 31 9.67 -12.80 5.53
C SER A 31 10.28 -13.45 4.26
N LEU A 32 9.74 -13.14 3.08
CA LEU A 32 10.28 -13.63 1.80
C LEU A 32 11.64 -12.98 1.47
N PHE A 33 11.80 -11.68 1.75
CA PHE A 33 13.09 -11.00 1.58
C PHE A 33 14.16 -11.59 2.49
N SER A 34 13.84 -11.84 3.77
CA SER A 34 14.76 -12.49 4.71
C SER A 34 15.18 -13.86 4.20
N ARG A 35 14.23 -14.71 3.80
CA ARG A 35 14.52 -16.03 3.23
C ARG A 35 15.38 -15.93 1.99
N LYS A 36 15.12 -15.00 1.08
CA LYS A 36 15.95 -14.80 -0.12
C LYS A 36 17.40 -14.44 0.27
N GLY A 37 17.58 -13.61 1.30
CA GLY A 37 18.89 -13.28 1.87
C GLY A 37 19.61 -14.52 2.40
N ASP A 38 18.94 -15.35 3.20
CA ASP A 38 19.51 -16.58 3.75
C ASP A 38 19.97 -17.55 2.65
N PHE A 39 19.16 -17.69 1.60
CA PHE A 39 19.49 -18.53 0.45
C PHE A 39 20.67 -17.96 -0.35
N ALA A 40 20.75 -16.63 -0.50
CA ALA A 40 21.88 -15.98 -1.16
C ALA A 40 23.20 -16.18 -0.39
N SER A 41 23.16 -16.09 0.95
CA SER A 41 24.33 -16.39 1.80
C SER A 41 24.77 -17.84 1.62
N LYS A 42 23.83 -18.80 1.71
CA LYS A 42 24.13 -20.23 1.51
C LYS A 42 24.66 -20.53 0.11
N LEU A 43 24.21 -19.79 -0.90
CA LEU A 43 24.73 -19.92 -2.25
C LEU A 43 26.19 -19.46 -2.32
N ALA A 44 26.55 -18.35 -1.68
CA ALA A 44 27.92 -17.87 -1.61
C ALA A 44 28.84 -18.85 -0.87
N ASP A 45 28.39 -19.42 0.25
CA ASP A 45 29.13 -20.45 0.99
C ASP A 45 29.38 -21.69 0.11
N LEU A 46 28.35 -22.10 -0.65
CA LEU A 46 28.45 -23.25 -1.56
C LEU A 46 29.37 -22.96 -2.76
N GLU A 47 29.40 -21.71 -3.25
CA GLU A 47 30.33 -21.29 -4.30
C GLU A 47 31.79 -21.33 -3.82
N ALA A 48 32.05 -20.94 -2.57
CA ALA A 48 33.36 -21.07 -1.95
C ALA A 48 33.75 -22.55 -1.81
N GLU A 49 32.85 -23.40 -1.31
CA GLU A 49 33.07 -24.85 -1.17
C GLU A 49 33.38 -25.51 -2.53
N ILE A 50 32.63 -25.16 -3.58
CA ILE A 50 32.90 -25.63 -4.94
C ILE A 50 34.30 -25.21 -5.39
N SER A 51 34.70 -23.95 -5.19
CA SER A 51 36.02 -23.47 -5.61
C SER A 51 37.17 -24.22 -4.92
N GLU A 52 37.02 -24.54 -3.63
CA GLU A 52 37.98 -25.37 -2.90
C GLU A 52 38.06 -26.78 -3.47
N VAL A 53 36.91 -27.42 -3.73
CA VAL A 53 36.85 -28.78 -4.27
C VAL A 53 37.36 -28.83 -5.71
N GLU A 54 37.11 -27.81 -6.55
CA GLU A 54 37.66 -27.71 -7.91
C GLU A 54 39.19 -27.66 -7.91
N THR A 55 39.77 -26.96 -6.93
CA THR A 55 41.22 -26.91 -6.75
C THR A 55 41.76 -28.31 -6.39
N ARG A 56 41.09 -29.03 -5.48
CA ARG A 56 41.46 -30.40 -5.12
C ARG A 56 41.29 -31.36 -6.29
N ALA A 57 40.20 -31.24 -7.05
CA ALA A 57 39.92 -32.07 -8.23
C ALA A 57 41.01 -31.90 -9.30
N SER A 58 41.45 -30.66 -9.54
CA SER A 58 42.54 -30.36 -10.47
C SER A 58 43.87 -31.01 -10.06
N SER A 59 44.18 -30.97 -8.76
CA SER A 59 45.34 -31.69 -8.22
C SER A 59 45.19 -33.21 -8.35
N ALA A 60 44.00 -33.74 -8.02
CA ALA A 60 43.70 -35.17 -8.07
C ALA A 60 43.85 -35.74 -9.49
N ILE A 61 43.46 -35.00 -10.54
CA ILE A 61 43.70 -35.41 -11.94
C ILE A 61 45.19 -35.66 -12.19
N THR A 62 46.05 -34.76 -11.71
CA THR A 62 47.50 -34.86 -11.90
C THR A 62 48.08 -36.03 -11.12
N GLN A 63 47.65 -36.22 -9.87
CA GLN A 63 48.09 -37.31 -9.01
C GLN A 63 47.63 -38.67 -9.57
N TYR A 64 46.39 -38.77 -10.05
CA TYR A 64 45.85 -39.98 -10.66
C TYR A 64 46.63 -40.36 -11.92
N ALA A 65 46.92 -39.39 -12.80
CA ALA A 65 47.72 -39.61 -14.00
C ALA A 65 49.15 -40.10 -13.68
N ARG A 66 49.68 -39.77 -12.50
CA ARG A 66 50.98 -40.27 -12.00
C ARG A 66 50.88 -41.58 -11.23
N GLY A 67 49.67 -42.10 -11.00
CA GLY A 67 49.42 -43.29 -10.18
C GLY A 67 49.61 -43.06 -8.67
N GLU A 68 49.61 -41.80 -8.21
CA GLU A 68 49.81 -41.42 -6.80
C GLU A 68 48.53 -41.61 -5.95
N ILE A 69 47.36 -41.62 -6.59
CA ILE A 69 46.06 -41.89 -5.96
C ILE A 69 45.30 -42.96 -6.74
N SER A 70 44.32 -43.61 -6.09
CA SER A 70 43.49 -44.63 -6.74
C SER A 70 42.42 -44.01 -7.65
N GLU A 71 41.90 -44.81 -8.57
CA GLU A 71 40.73 -44.44 -9.39
C GLU A 71 39.50 -44.16 -8.50
N GLY A 72 39.37 -44.87 -7.38
CA GLY A 72 38.31 -44.65 -6.39
C GLY A 72 38.37 -43.23 -5.79
N ASP A 73 39.55 -42.80 -5.35
CA ASP A 73 39.75 -41.46 -4.77
C ASP A 73 39.49 -40.35 -5.80
N HIS A 74 39.94 -40.56 -7.04
CA HIS A 74 39.69 -39.64 -8.14
C HIS A 74 38.18 -39.49 -8.42
N ASN A 75 37.48 -40.61 -8.50
CA ASN A 75 36.04 -40.65 -8.76
C ASN A 75 35.23 -40.05 -7.61
N GLU A 76 35.64 -40.24 -6.35
CA GLU A 76 34.97 -39.66 -5.17
C GLU A 76 35.03 -38.13 -5.19
N ILE A 77 36.18 -37.55 -5.54
CA ILE A 77 36.33 -36.09 -5.64
C ILE A 77 35.46 -35.53 -6.77
N GLN A 78 35.42 -36.20 -7.93
CA GLN A 78 34.55 -35.81 -9.05
C GLN A 78 33.06 -35.90 -8.69
N ALA A 79 32.64 -36.98 -8.00
CA ALA A 79 31.27 -37.16 -7.56
C ALA A 79 30.85 -36.08 -6.54
N THR A 80 31.74 -35.72 -5.61
CA THR A 80 31.52 -34.64 -4.65
C THR A 80 31.32 -33.30 -5.36
N LEU A 81 32.18 -32.99 -6.35
CA LEU A 81 32.08 -31.76 -7.13
C LEU A 81 30.74 -31.66 -7.88
N GLU A 82 30.31 -32.76 -8.49
CA GLU A 82 29.05 -32.80 -9.23
C GLU A 82 27.84 -32.62 -8.29
N MET A 83 27.85 -33.27 -7.12
CA MET A 83 26.82 -33.10 -6.09
C MET A 83 26.70 -31.63 -5.65
N LEU A 84 27.82 -30.96 -5.41
CA LEU A 84 27.84 -29.55 -5.01
C LEU A 84 27.31 -28.65 -6.13
N ARG A 85 27.66 -28.91 -7.40
CA ARG A 85 27.15 -28.17 -8.56
C ARG A 85 25.64 -28.31 -8.74
N GLU A 86 25.10 -29.51 -8.57
CA GLU A 86 23.63 -29.72 -8.63
C GLU A 86 22.91 -29.06 -7.44
N ARG A 87 23.52 -29.08 -6.25
CA ARG A 87 23.01 -28.33 -5.10
C ARG A 87 23.01 -26.83 -5.37
N LYS A 88 24.04 -26.28 -6.02
CA LYS A 88 24.14 -24.87 -6.42
C LYS A 88 23.03 -24.50 -7.38
N LYS A 89 22.80 -25.32 -8.41
CA LYS A 89 21.74 -25.13 -9.39
C LYS A 89 20.35 -25.12 -8.74
N THR A 90 20.10 -26.05 -7.82
CA THR A 90 18.83 -26.12 -7.08
C THR A 90 18.63 -24.88 -6.20
N MET A 91 19.68 -24.44 -5.50
CA MET A 91 19.64 -23.23 -4.66
C MET A 91 19.40 -21.97 -5.50
N ALA A 92 20.06 -21.85 -6.66
CA ALA A 92 19.86 -20.75 -7.58
C ALA A 92 18.41 -20.71 -8.12
N ALA A 93 17.85 -21.88 -8.45
CA ALA A 93 16.44 -21.98 -8.85
C ALA A 93 15.49 -21.56 -7.70
N ALA A 94 15.78 -21.95 -6.46
CA ALA A 94 14.99 -21.54 -5.29
C ALA A 94 15.02 -20.01 -5.10
N ILE A 95 16.17 -19.36 -5.31
CA ILE A 95 16.29 -17.88 -5.27
C ILE A 95 15.44 -17.23 -6.36
N GLN A 96 15.39 -17.79 -7.58
CA GLN A 96 14.55 -17.29 -8.66
C GLN A 96 13.06 -17.39 -8.32
N VAL A 97 12.63 -18.52 -7.75
CA VAL A 97 11.24 -18.70 -7.27
C VAL A 97 10.91 -17.69 -6.16
N LEU A 98 11.81 -17.50 -5.20
CA LEU A 98 11.63 -16.48 -4.15
C LEU A 98 11.53 -15.07 -4.74
N ALA A 99 12.34 -14.74 -5.75
CA ALA A 99 12.26 -13.44 -6.43
C ALA A 99 10.90 -13.23 -7.11
N ALA A 100 10.35 -14.25 -7.77
CA ALA A 100 9.01 -14.20 -8.36
C ALA A 100 7.92 -14.02 -7.29
N ASN A 101 8.03 -14.75 -6.17
CA ASN A 101 7.10 -14.62 -5.05
C ASN A 101 7.15 -13.22 -4.40
N ILE A 102 8.34 -12.65 -4.23
CA ILE A 102 8.52 -11.27 -3.75
C ILE A 102 7.87 -10.27 -4.70
N GLN A 103 8.05 -10.46 -6.02
CA GLN A 103 7.41 -9.59 -7.01
C GLN A 103 5.89 -9.67 -6.92
N SER A 104 5.33 -10.87 -6.83
CA SER A 104 3.90 -11.09 -6.64
C SER A 104 3.38 -10.42 -5.36
N ALA A 105 4.05 -10.63 -4.23
CA ALA A 105 3.70 -10.02 -2.95
C ALA A 105 3.78 -8.49 -2.99
N THR A 106 4.76 -7.92 -3.70
CA THR A 106 4.89 -6.47 -3.87
C THR A 106 3.73 -5.88 -4.67
N THR A 107 3.29 -6.56 -5.73
CA THR A 107 2.09 -6.17 -6.49
C THR A 107 0.83 -6.24 -5.62
N THR A 108 0.66 -7.32 -4.84
CA THR A 108 -0.47 -7.45 -3.91
C THR A 108 -0.46 -6.34 -2.87
N GLU A 109 0.69 -6.02 -2.28
CA GLU A 109 0.83 -4.93 -1.32
C GLU A 109 0.45 -3.59 -1.92
N SER A 110 0.88 -3.30 -3.15
CA SER A 110 0.48 -2.06 -3.85
C SER A 110 -1.04 -1.97 -4.00
N GLY A 111 -1.69 -3.06 -4.41
CA GLY A 111 -3.15 -3.13 -4.53
C GLY A 111 -3.87 -2.96 -3.19
N ASP A 112 -3.35 -3.56 -2.12
CA ASP A 112 -3.89 -3.40 -0.77
C ASP A 112 -3.70 -1.95 -0.25
N ARG A 113 -2.56 -1.30 -0.54
CA ARG A 113 -2.33 0.12 -0.21
C ARG A 113 -3.32 1.05 -0.91
N GLU A 114 -3.52 0.85 -2.21
CA GLU A 114 -4.50 1.63 -2.97
C GLU A 114 -5.92 1.44 -2.43
N ARG A 115 -6.28 0.20 -2.08
CA ARG A 115 -7.58 -0.08 -1.46
C ARG A 115 -7.75 0.66 -0.15
N VAL A 116 -6.74 0.64 0.73
CA VAL A 116 -6.76 1.40 1.98
C VAL A 116 -6.93 2.90 1.72
N GLN A 117 -6.22 3.44 0.72
CA GLN A 117 -6.33 4.85 0.37
C GLN A 117 -7.73 5.23 -0.10
N ARG A 118 -8.33 4.45 -1.02
CA ARG A 118 -9.72 4.66 -1.48
C ARG A 118 -10.73 4.60 -0.33
N LEU A 119 -10.55 3.67 0.61
CA LEU A 119 -11.42 3.55 1.78
C LEU A 119 -11.28 4.76 2.74
N LYS A 120 -10.06 5.27 2.93
CA LYS A 120 -9.83 6.50 3.71
C LYS A 120 -10.54 7.70 3.07
N GLU A 121 -10.40 7.86 1.76
CA GLU A 121 -11.05 8.95 1.01
C GLU A 121 -12.58 8.86 1.11
N SER A 122 -13.13 7.66 0.89
CA SER A 122 -14.58 7.42 1.05
C SER A 122 -15.08 7.73 2.46
N ALA A 123 -14.38 7.26 3.49
CA ALA A 123 -14.72 7.56 4.88
C ALA A 123 -14.66 9.06 5.19
N TYR A 124 -13.65 9.77 4.66
CA TYR A 124 -13.54 11.24 4.78
C TYR A 124 -14.74 11.95 4.13
N HIS A 125 -15.13 11.56 2.91
CA HIS A 125 -16.30 12.12 2.24
C HIS A 125 -17.59 11.88 3.03
N LEU A 126 -17.76 10.70 3.63
CA LEU A 126 -18.91 10.40 4.49
C LEU A 126 -18.94 11.27 5.74
N VAL A 127 -17.80 11.46 6.41
CA VAL A 127 -17.68 12.39 7.55
C VAL A 127 -18.08 13.80 7.13
N MET A 128 -17.52 14.31 6.04
CA MET A 128 -17.83 15.65 5.54
C MET A 128 -19.31 15.81 5.20
N ALA A 129 -19.93 14.81 4.56
CA ALA A 129 -21.36 14.83 4.24
C ALA A 129 -22.25 14.83 5.49
N ILE A 130 -21.83 14.13 6.56
CA ILE A 130 -22.54 14.14 7.85
C ILE A 130 -22.40 15.51 8.53
N GLU A 131 -21.21 16.10 8.57
CA GLU A 131 -20.99 17.41 9.18
C GLU A 131 -21.71 18.52 8.42
N ALA A 132 -21.68 18.51 7.09
CA ALA A 132 -22.44 19.44 6.25
C ALA A 132 -23.95 19.34 6.55
N GLY A 133 -24.48 18.12 6.69
CA GLY A 133 -25.88 17.90 7.05
C GLY A 133 -26.27 18.47 8.43
N LYS A 134 -25.34 18.49 9.41
CA LYS A 134 -25.58 19.11 10.73
C LYS A 134 -25.57 20.64 10.66
N LEU A 135 -24.72 21.23 9.82
CA LEU A 135 -24.59 22.68 9.66
C LEU A 135 -25.73 23.27 8.82
N ALA A 136 -26.32 22.47 7.93
CA ALA A 136 -27.29 22.97 6.96
C ALA A 136 -28.51 23.69 7.58
N PRO A 137 -29.16 23.23 8.67
CA PRO A 137 -30.27 23.97 9.27
C PRO A 137 -29.90 25.34 9.84
N ALA A 138 -28.66 25.50 10.34
CA ALA A 138 -28.16 26.79 10.80
C ALA A 138 -27.87 27.73 9.62
N LEU A 139 -27.28 27.18 8.55
CA LEU A 139 -27.03 27.91 7.31
C LEU A 139 -28.34 28.36 6.63
N ARG A 140 -29.38 27.50 6.60
CA ARG A 140 -30.70 27.87 6.10
C ARG A 140 -31.32 29.04 6.87
N ARG A 141 -31.27 28.99 8.21
CA ARG A 141 -31.81 30.05 9.07
C ARG A 141 -31.07 31.38 8.90
N THR A 142 -29.74 31.33 8.83
CA THR A 142 -28.91 32.52 8.61
C THR A 142 -29.10 33.11 7.22
N TYR A 143 -29.27 32.27 6.19
CA TYR A 143 -29.59 32.74 4.84
C TYR A 143 -30.98 33.36 4.75
N ALA A 144 -32.00 32.76 5.38
CA ALA A 144 -33.34 33.34 5.44
C ALA A 144 -33.32 34.73 6.12
N ALA A 145 -32.64 34.85 7.26
CA ALA A 145 -32.46 36.14 7.94
C ALA A 145 -31.68 37.16 7.08
N TYR A 146 -30.70 36.69 6.30
CA TYR A 146 -29.99 37.54 5.34
C TYR A 146 -30.91 38.04 4.23
N LEU A 147 -31.77 37.18 3.66
CA LEU A 147 -32.75 37.59 2.67
C LEU A 147 -33.78 38.58 3.23
N GLU A 148 -34.23 38.41 4.47
CA GLU A 148 -35.13 39.38 5.14
C GLU A 148 -34.45 40.74 5.34
N ALA A 149 -33.18 40.74 5.77
CA ALA A 149 -32.44 41.97 6.07
C ALA A 149 -32.00 42.74 4.81
N PHE A 150 -31.70 42.04 3.71
CA PHE A 150 -31.11 42.64 2.50
C PHE A 150 -32.00 42.56 1.27
N GLY A 151 -33.11 41.80 1.30
CA GLY A 151 -34.02 41.61 0.16
C GLY A 151 -35.05 42.73 -0.06
N HIS A 152 -35.17 43.68 0.87
CA HIS A 152 -36.17 44.76 0.79
C HIS A 152 -35.61 46.12 0.36
N GLY A 153 -34.30 46.24 0.11
CA GLY A 153 -33.66 47.49 -0.30
C GLY A 153 -33.00 47.40 -1.68
N TYR A 154 -33.41 48.28 -2.61
CA TYR A 154 -32.66 48.65 -3.83
C TYR A 154 -32.66 47.68 -5.02
N GLY A 155 -33.67 46.83 -5.20
CA GLY A 155 -33.91 46.15 -6.49
C GLY A 155 -32.86 45.13 -6.93
N VAL A 156 -31.93 44.75 -6.04
CA VAL A 156 -30.98 43.66 -6.24
C VAL A 156 -31.38 42.52 -5.32
N THR A 157 -31.79 41.39 -5.88
CA THR A 157 -32.10 40.17 -5.12
C THR A 157 -30.78 39.56 -4.64
N PRO A 158 -30.52 39.49 -3.32
CA PRO A 158 -29.30 38.89 -2.82
C PRO A 158 -29.23 37.42 -3.23
N THR A 159 -28.08 36.98 -3.75
CA THR A 159 -27.89 35.59 -4.17
C THR A 159 -27.24 34.75 -3.07
N ILE A 160 -27.35 33.43 -3.19
CA ILE A 160 -26.56 32.48 -2.38
C ILE A 160 -25.06 32.76 -2.46
N THR A 161 -24.58 33.20 -3.63
CA THR A 161 -23.17 33.52 -3.84
C THR A 161 -22.76 34.70 -2.97
N ASP A 162 -23.59 35.75 -2.90
CA ASP A 162 -23.34 36.94 -2.07
C ASP A 162 -23.35 36.60 -0.57
N PHE A 163 -24.26 35.71 -0.15
CA PHE A 163 -24.32 35.21 1.21
C PHE A 163 -23.06 34.41 1.60
N MET A 164 -22.62 33.49 0.73
CA MET A 164 -21.44 32.67 0.99
C MET A 164 -20.15 33.51 1.01
N GLU A 165 -20.03 34.53 0.16
CA GLU A 165 -18.90 35.46 0.16
C GLU A 165 -18.89 36.33 1.44
N ARG A 166 -20.07 36.70 1.94
CA ARG A 166 -20.22 37.38 3.25
C ARG A 166 -19.82 36.49 4.42
N LEU A 167 -20.22 35.22 4.43
CA LEU A 167 -19.79 34.27 5.46
C LEU A 167 -18.26 34.10 5.46
N ARG A 168 -17.63 34.07 4.28
CA ARG A 168 -16.17 34.01 4.12
C ARG A 168 -15.47 35.25 4.66
N THR A 169 -15.99 36.44 4.35
CA THR A 169 -15.39 37.73 4.77
C THR A 169 -15.60 38.06 6.24
N LEU A 170 -16.68 37.57 6.87
CA LEU A 170 -16.96 37.76 8.29
C LEU A 170 -16.08 36.91 9.23
N GLY A 171 -15.15 36.12 8.69
CA GLY A 171 -14.20 35.37 9.52
C GLY A 171 -14.85 34.37 10.46
N ALA A 172 -16.06 33.86 10.14
CA ALA A 172 -16.59 32.69 10.80
C ALA A 172 -15.60 31.55 10.49
N GLY A 173 -14.72 31.22 11.45
CA GLY A 173 -13.58 30.30 11.33
C GLY A 173 -13.90 28.84 10.98
N VAL A 174 -15.03 28.61 10.33
CA VAL A 174 -15.30 27.41 9.57
C VAL A 174 -14.47 27.51 8.30
N HIS A 175 -13.61 26.53 8.05
CA HIS A 175 -12.97 26.35 6.76
C HIS A 175 -14.04 26.15 5.67
N LEU A 176 -14.67 27.22 5.20
CA LEU A 176 -15.68 27.22 4.14
C LEU A 176 -15.11 26.62 2.85
N ASP A 177 -13.79 26.68 2.68
CA ASP A 177 -13.07 26.02 1.58
C ASP A 177 -13.17 24.48 1.66
N GLN A 178 -13.37 23.89 2.85
CA GLN A 178 -13.64 22.45 3.02
C GLN A 178 -15.10 22.09 2.66
N LEU A 179 -16.00 23.07 2.60
CA LEU A 179 -17.38 22.91 2.12
C LEU A 179 -17.51 23.19 0.62
N ALA A 180 -16.44 23.65 -0.06
CA ALA A 180 -16.44 23.94 -1.49
C ALA A 180 -16.89 22.74 -2.37
N PRO A 181 -16.51 21.47 -2.09
CA PRO A 181 -17.02 20.31 -2.84
C PRO A 181 -18.53 20.09 -2.68
N PHE A 182 -19.12 20.67 -1.64
CA PHE A 182 -20.53 20.53 -1.30
C PHE A 182 -21.33 21.78 -1.64
N LYS A 183 -20.74 22.79 -2.29
CA LYS A 183 -21.43 24.04 -2.69
C LYS A 183 -22.67 23.73 -3.53
N ASP A 184 -22.56 22.78 -4.45
CA ASP A 184 -23.67 22.37 -5.32
C ASP A 184 -24.71 21.53 -4.57
N GLN A 185 -24.31 20.64 -3.66
CA GLN A 185 -25.24 19.89 -2.80
C GLN A 185 -25.96 20.79 -1.81
N LEU A 186 -25.27 21.76 -1.19
CA LEU A 186 -25.87 22.75 -0.31
C LEU A 186 -26.87 23.62 -1.09
N SER A 187 -26.51 24.07 -2.29
CA SER A 187 -27.38 24.85 -3.17
C SER A 187 -28.63 24.07 -3.62
N GLN A 188 -28.48 22.79 -4.01
CA GLN A 188 -29.59 21.99 -4.56
C GLN A 188 -30.49 21.31 -3.50
N GLU A 189 -29.94 20.78 -2.41
CA GLU A 189 -30.71 20.07 -1.37
C GLU A 189 -31.18 20.99 -0.23
N TYR A 190 -30.52 22.12 0.01
CA TYR A 190 -30.72 22.88 1.25
C TYR A 190 -31.23 24.31 1.12
N PHE A 191 -31.19 24.94 -0.05
CA PHE A 191 -31.66 26.33 -0.22
C PHE A 191 -32.75 26.52 -1.28
N LYS A 192 -33.50 25.45 -1.60
CA LYS A 192 -34.81 25.57 -2.25
C LYS A 192 -35.89 25.95 -1.25
#